data_AF-S7U888-F1
#
_entry.id   AF-S7U888-F1
#
_cell.length_a   1.000
_cell.length_b   1.000
_cell.length_c   1.000
_cell.angle_alpha   90.00
_cell.angle_beta   90.00
_cell.angle_gamma   90.00
#
_symmetry.space_group_name_H-M   'P 1'
#
loop_
_entity.id
_entity.type
_entity.pdbx_description
1 polymer ?
#
loop_
_entity_poly.entity_id
_entity_poly.type
_entity_poly.pdbx_seq_one_letter_code
_entity_poly.pdbx_strand_id
1 'polypeptide(L)'
;MVPGGHRMVNAGVLLEPLARGPVTKKDLHRICPHPLNPCKVKLRGAELKEIILEANTERMKHWQFKGFGFRGEVMGEMVYDGVEIETELEEDGAWHIRAIRINGEPLEPERTYDVATTDMFAIGHFYPQIQRAAEKTYYMPEFLRDLLAWKLAQ
;
A
#
# COMPACT_ATOMS: atom_id res chain seq x y z
N MET A 1 -12.51 -6.33 -7.83
CA MET A 1 -12.16 -6.25 -6.39
C MET A 1 -11.91 -7.67 -5.91
N VAL A 2 -10.75 -7.96 -5.32
CA VAL A 2 -10.40 -9.33 -4.85
C VAL A 2 -11.19 -9.63 -3.57
N PRO A 3 -12.14 -10.58 -3.54
CA PRO A 3 -12.84 -10.96 -2.33
C PRO A 3 -11.83 -11.58 -1.34
N GLY A 4 -11.81 -11.11 -0.09
CA GLY A 4 -10.89 -11.60 0.95
C GLY A 4 -9.43 -11.14 0.83
N GLY A 5 -9.07 -10.34 -0.17
CA GLY A 5 -7.71 -9.83 -0.35
C GLY A 5 -7.41 -8.60 0.51
N HIS A 6 -6.16 -8.51 0.97
CA HIS A 6 -5.65 -7.39 1.80
C HIS A 6 -5.01 -6.36 0.88
N ARG A 7 -5.16 -5.08 1.21
CA ARG A 7 -4.72 -3.99 0.32
C ARG A 7 -3.76 -3.11 1.08
N MET A 8 -2.72 -2.66 0.39
CA MET A 8 -1.75 -1.71 0.93
C MET A 8 -1.27 -0.75 -0.14
N VAL A 9 -1.33 0.54 0.16
CA VAL A 9 -0.76 1.62 -0.65
C VAL A 9 -0.20 2.68 0.29
N ASN A 10 0.88 3.35 -0.11
CA ASN A 10 1.44 4.44 0.66
C ASN A 10 0.66 5.74 0.44
N ALA A 11 0.47 6.56 1.46
CA ALA A 11 -0.31 7.80 1.41
C ALA A 11 0.25 8.80 0.39
N GLY A 12 1.54 8.76 0.09
CA GLY A 12 2.18 9.61 -0.91
C GLY A 12 1.68 9.41 -2.36
N VAL A 13 0.84 8.40 -2.62
CA VAL A 13 0.13 8.26 -3.90
C VAL A 13 -1.04 9.25 -4.06
N LEU A 14 -1.51 9.86 -2.96
CA LEU A 14 -2.51 10.91 -2.96
C LEU A 14 -1.87 12.22 -2.48
N LEU A 15 -1.71 13.17 -3.39
CA LEU A 15 -0.96 14.41 -3.13
C LEU A 15 -1.76 15.44 -2.33
N GLU A 16 -3.08 15.36 -2.37
CA GLU A 16 -3.96 16.31 -1.71
C GLU A 16 -5.38 15.75 -1.55
N PRO A 17 -6.20 16.28 -0.63
CA PRO A 17 -7.56 15.82 -0.43
C PRO A 17 -8.51 16.21 -1.57
N LEU A 18 -9.62 15.48 -1.67
CA LEU A 18 -10.78 15.87 -2.46
C LEU A 18 -11.67 16.81 -1.65
N ALA A 19 -12.08 17.92 -2.27
CA ALA A 19 -13.11 18.77 -1.70
C ALA A 19 -14.48 18.06 -1.73
N ARG A 20 -15.34 18.37 -0.75
CA ARG A 20 -16.72 17.86 -0.73
C ARG A 20 -17.48 18.37 -1.95
N GLY A 21 -18.06 17.47 -2.72
CA GLY A 21 -18.87 17.80 -3.89
C GLY A 21 -18.65 16.83 -5.06
N PRO A 22 -19.11 17.17 -6.27
CA PRO A 22 -18.83 16.39 -7.47
C PRO A 22 -17.32 16.25 -7.71
N VAL A 23 -16.88 15.04 -8.04
CA VAL A 23 -15.46 14.75 -8.33
C VAL A 23 -15.29 14.56 -9.83
N THR A 24 -14.39 15.33 -10.44
CA THR A 24 -14.10 15.21 -11.87
C THR A 24 -12.85 14.36 -12.12
N LYS A 25 -12.67 13.88 -13.37
CA LYS A 25 -11.41 13.23 -13.78
C LYS A 25 -10.20 14.14 -13.63
N LYS A 26 -10.39 15.47 -13.77
CA LYS A 26 -9.35 16.47 -13.54
C LYS A 26 -8.92 16.48 -12.07
N ASP A 27 -9.87 16.37 -11.14
CA ASP A 27 -9.57 16.27 -9.71
C ASP A 27 -8.78 15.01 -9.39
N LEU A 28 -9.21 13.85 -9.92
CA LEU A 28 -8.51 12.60 -9.70
C LEU A 28 -7.09 12.60 -10.28
N HIS A 29 -6.89 13.16 -11.47
CA HIS A 29 -5.55 13.33 -12.04
C HIS A 29 -4.70 14.26 -11.20
N ARG A 30 -5.29 15.33 -10.66
CA ARG A 30 -4.58 16.31 -9.83
C ARG A 30 -4.11 15.67 -8.51
N ILE A 31 -4.98 14.93 -7.82
CA ILE A 31 -4.61 14.29 -6.53
C ILE A 31 -3.78 13.02 -6.71
N CYS A 32 -3.94 12.29 -7.82
CA CYS A 32 -3.25 11.02 -8.11
C CYS A 32 -2.69 11.06 -9.55
N PRO A 33 -1.65 11.89 -9.80
CA PRO A 33 -1.11 12.10 -11.15
C PRO A 33 -0.23 10.95 -11.65
N HIS A 34 0.10 10.02 -10.76
CA HIS A 34 1.03 8.94 -11.04
C HIS A 34 0.44 7.93 -12.02
N PRO A 35 1.21 7.45 -13.00
CA PRO A 35 0.86 6.28 -13.78
C PRO A 35 1.21 4.99 -13.00
N LEU A 36 0.62 4.81 -11.81
CA LEU A 36 0.78 3.58 -11.03
C LEU A 36 -0.31 2.60 -11.39
N ASN A 37 0.06 1.41 -11.83
CA ASN A 37 -0.87 0.34 -12.10
C ASN A 37 -1.14 -0.48 -10.82
N PRO A 38 -2.37 -0.95 -10.60
CA PRO A 38 -2.64 -1.93 -9.56
C PRO A 38 -1.84 -3.20 -9.80
N CYS A 39 -1.35 -3.81 -8.73
CA CYS A 39 -0.61 -5.06 -8.75
C CYS A 39 -1.15 -5.97 -7.65
N LYS A 40 -1.25 -7.28 -7.92
CA LYS A 40 -1.48 -8.30 -6.90
C LYS A 40 -0.22 -9.13 -6.77
N VAL A 41 0.21 -9.36 -5.54
CA VAL A 41 1.35 -10.22 -5.21
C VAL A 41 0.93 -11.28 -4.20
N LYS A 42 1.54 -12.47 -4.27
CA LYS A 42 1.41 -13.48 -3.22
C LYS A 42 2.60 -13.44 -2.30
N LEU A 43 2.34 -13.37 -1.00
CA LEU A 43 3.36 -13.26 0.05
C LEU A 43 3.08 -14.27 1.15
N ARG A 44 4.12 -14.88 1.72
CA ARG A 44 3.98 -15.58 2.99
C ARG A 44 3.69 -14.59 4.12
N GLY A 45 3.00 -15.02 5.17
CA GLY A 45 2.71 -14.16 6.31
C GLY A 45 3.97 -13.59 6.97
N ALA A 46 5.06 -14.36 7.02
CA ALA A 46 6.36 -13.88 7.48
C ALA A 46 6.88 -12.70 6.63
N GLU A 47 6.73 -12.76 5.31
CA GLU A 47 7.15 -11.70 4.40
C GLU A 47 6.25 -10.47 4.52
N LEU A 48 4.94 -10.68 4.65
CA LEU A 48 3.99 -9.60 4.88
C LEU A 48 4.26 -8.89 6.22
N LYS A 49 4.63 -9.63 7.27
CA LYS A 49 5.06 -9.06 8.56
C LYS A 49 6.27 -8.15 8.39
N GLU A 50 7.31 -8.61 7.70
CA GLU A 50 8.52 -7.81 7.46
C GLU A 50 8.21 -6.52 6.69
N ILE A 51 7.35 -6.59 5.67
CA ILE A 51 6.90 -5.42 4.92
C ILE A 51 6.16 -4.43 5.83
N ILE A 52 5.24 -4.91 6.66
CA ILE A 52 4.45 -4.04 7.57
C ILE A 52 5.36 -3.35 8.59
N LEU A 53 6.32 -4.09 9.17
CA LEU A 53 7.31 -3.53 10.10
C LEU A 53 8.14 -2.44 9.43
N GLU A 54 8.69 -2.72 8.25
CA GLU A 54 9.50 -1.77 7.49
C GLU A 54 8.69 -0.53 7.07
N ALA A 55 7.48 -0.74 6.59
CA ALA A 55 6.55 0.31 6.18
C ALA A 55 6.14 1.24 7.33
N ASN A 56 6.19 0.75 8.58
CA ASN A 56 5.89 1.54 9.77
C ASN A 56 7.08 2.35 10.31
N THR A 57 8.29 2.18 9.75
CA THR A 57 9.47 2.94 10.20
C THR A 57 9.39 4.41 9.77
N GLU A 58 9.89 5.30 10.62
CA GLU A 58 10.01 6.74 10.28
C GLU A 58 10.87 6.97 9.04
N ARG A 59 11.89 6.12 8.85
CA ARG A 59 12.73 6.11 7.65
C ARG A 59 11.90 5.90 6.39
N MET A 60 11.04 4.87 6.38
CA MET A 60 10.24 4.54 5.20
C MET A 60 9.17 5.61 4.95
N LYS A 61 8.45 6.07 5.99
CA LYS A 61 7.42 7.12 5.88
C LYS A 61 7.96 8.42 5.28
N HIS A 62 9.15 8.85 5.69
CA HIS A 62 9.77 10.10 5.24
C HIS A 62 10.70 9.93 4.03
N TRP A 63 10.81 8.73 3.46
CA TRP A 63 11.72 8.49 2.36
C TRP A 63 11.30 9.28 1.10
N GLN A 64 12.17 10.17 0.65
CA GLN A 64 12.06 10.87 -0.62
C GLN A 64 12.81 10.11 -1.71
N PHE A 65 12.14 9.80 -2.82
CA PHE A 65 12.77 9.19 -3.99
C PHE A 65 12.10 9.65 -5.28
N LYS A 66 12.76 9.44 -6.42
CA LYS A 66 12.23 9.68 -7.77
C LYS A 66 12.37 8.43 -8.61
N GLY A 67 11.29 7.96 -9.22
CA GLY A 67 11.30 6.78 -10.09
C GLY A 67 9.94 6.09 -10.17
N PHE A 68 9.83 5.05 -11.00
CA PHE A 68 8.69 4.12 -11.05
C PHE A 68 7.31 4.78 -11.23
N GLY A 69 7.25 5.91 -11.94
CA GLY A 69 6.00 6.68 -12.08
C GLY A 69 5.59 7.49 -10.85
N PHE A 70 6.30 7.38 -9.72
CA PHE A 70 6.04 8.18 -8.52
C PHE A 70 6.33 9.68 -8.76
N ARG A 71 5.55 10.54 -8.07
CA ARG A 71 5.43 12.01 -8.21
C ARG A 71 5.11 12.64 -6.86
N GLY A 72 4.98 11.84 -5.81
CA GLY A 72 4.86 12.35 -4.45
C GLY A 72 6.22 12.80 -3.95
N GLU A 73 6.21 13.61 -2.90
CA GLU A 73 7.43 14.13 -2.29
C GLU A 73 8.10 13.08 -1.39
N VAL A 74 7.29 12.42 -0.55
CA VAL A 74 7.68 11.34 0.37
C VAL A 74 6.83 10.10 0.12
N MET A 75 7.30 8.93 0.57
CA MET A 75 6.50 7.69 0.56
C MET A 75 5.18 7.89 1.33
N GLY A 76 5.23 8.49 2.52
CA GLY A 76 4.09 8.64 3.41
C GLY A 76 3.74 7.33 4.12
N GLU A 77 2.78 7.41 5.05
CA GLU A 77 2.31 6.25 5.82
C GLU A 77 1.72 5.17 4.91
N MET A 78 1.96 3.90 5.25
CA MET A 78 1.26 2.81 4.59
C MET A 78 -0.19 2.76 5.09
N VAL A 79 -1.13 2.81 4.15
CA VAL A 79 -2.56 2.69 4.42
C VAL A 79 -3.00 1.29 4.03
N TYR A 80 -3.80 0.68 4.90
CA TYR A 80 -4.23 -0.70 4.75
C TYR A 80 -5.74 -0.83 4.66
N ASP A 81 -6.18 -1.89 4.00
CA ASP A 81 -7.54 -2.41 4.09
C ASP A 81 -7.48 -3.92 4.38
N GLY A 82 -8.16 -4.34 5.45
CA GLY A 82 -8.11 -5.71 5.96
C GLY A 82 -6.84 -6.07 6.75
N VAL A 83 -6.01 -5.09 7.13
CA VAL A 83 -4.88 -5.27 8.05
C VAL A 83 -5.09 -4.38 9.27
N GLU A 84 -5.02 -4.97 10.45
CA GLU A 84 -5.10 -4.28 11.73
C GLU A 84 -3.75 -4.43 12.44
N ILE A 85 -3.22 -3.32 12.95
CA ILE A 85 -1.92 -3.27 13.62
C ILE A 85 -2.16 -2.78 15.05
N GLU A 86 -1.80 -3.61 16.02
CA GLU A 86 -1.83 -3.24 17.43
C GLU A 86 -0.44 -2.72 17.81
N THR A 87 -0.37 -1.47 18.27
CA THR A 87 0.88 -0.83 18.70
C THR A 87 0.86 -0.47 20.17
N GLU A 88 2.01 -0.54 20.81
CA GLU A 88 2.21 -0.15 22.21
C GLU A 88 3.39 0.82 22.32
N LEU A 89 3.27 1.84 23.17
CA LEU A 89 4.35 2.75 23.51
C LEU A 89 5.25 2.09 24.56
N GLU A 90 6.52 1.87 24.24
CA GLU A 90 7.48 1.27 25.16
C GLU A 90 8.22 2.32 26.01
N GLU A 91 9.01 1.86 26.99
CA GLU A 91 9.79 2.70 27.91
C GLU A 91 10.83 3.58 27.19
N ASP A 92 11.25 3.20 25.99
CA ASP A 92 12.13 3.97 25.11
C ASP A 92 11.42 5.16 24.43
N GLY A 93 10.10 5.30 24.62
CA GLY A 93 9.27 6.34 24.01
C GLY A 93 8.92 6.06 22.54
N ALA A 94 9.19 4.87 22.02
CA ALA A 94 8.85 4.47 20.67
C ALA A 94 7.60 3.57 20.63
N TRP A 95 6.85 3.67 19.52
CA TRP A 95 5.71 2.80 19.25
C TRP A 95 6.20 1.50 18.60
N HIS A 96 5.86 0.37 19.20
CA HIS A 96 6.23 -0.96 18.71
C HIS A 96 4.99 -1.75 18.30
N ILE A 97 5.09 -2.48 17.19
CA ILE A 97 4.00 -3.35 16.72
C ILE A 97 4.00 -4.64 17.55
N ARG A 98 2.89 -4.90 18.25
CA ARG A 98 2.67 -6.08 19.09
C ARG A 98 1.99 -7.22 18.35
N ALA A 99 0.95 -6.88 17.60
CA ALA A 99 0.20 -7.86 16.83
C ALA A 99 -0.19 -7.28 15.47
N ILE A 100 -0.28 -8.18 14.49
CA ILE A 100 -0.83 -7.89 13.18
C ILE A 100 -1.96 -8.89 12.97
N ARG A 101 -3.13 -8.38 12.63
CA ARG A 101 -4.28 -9.19 12.24
C ARG A 101 -4.67 -8.90 10.81
N ILE A 102 -5.21 -9.91 10.17
CA ILE A 102 -5.59 -9.94 8.79
C ILE A 102 -7.07 -10.34 8.73
N ASN A 103 -7.95 -9.37 8.49
CA ASN A 103 -9.40 -9.49 8.64
C ASN A 103 -9.82 -10.10 9.99
N GLY A 104 -9.31 -9.55 11.10
CA GLY A 104 -9.59 -10.03 12.47
C GLY A 104 -8.77 -11.23 12.96
N GLU A 105 -8.19 -12.03 12.06
CA GLU A 105 -7.41 -13.22 12.42
C GLU A 105 -5.92 -12.91 12.59
N PRO A 106 -5.20 -13.49 13.57
CA PRO A 106 -3.76 -13.30 13.69
C PRO A 106 -3.00 -13.65 12.41
N LEU A 107 -2.00 -12.83 12.06
CA LEU A 107 -1.14 -13.09 10.91
C LEU A 107 -0.35 -14.40 11.09
N GLU A 108 -0.70 -15.41 10.31
CA GLU A 108 -0.01 -16.71 10.31
C GLU A 108 1.23 -16.70 9.41
N PRO A 109 2.45 -17.00 9.92
CA PRO A 109 3.70 -16.86 9.15
C PRO A 109 3.79 -17.71 7.87
N GLU A 110 3.29 -18.94 7.91
CA GLU A 110 3.39 -19.90 6.79
C GLU A 110 2.23 -19.80 5.79
N ARG A 111 1.15 -19.12 6.16
CA ARG A 111 0.02 -18.90 5.26
C ARG A 111 0.42 -17.95 4.14
N THR A 112 -0.07 -18.21 2.93
CA THR A 112 0.11 -17.31 1.78
C THR A 112 -1.10 -16.39 1.65
N TYR A 113 -0.83 -15.10 1.41
CA TYR A 113 -1.82 -14.05 1.30
C TYR A 113 -1.75 -13.40 -0.07
N ASP A 114 -2.93 -13.16 -0.67
CA ASP A 114 -3.09 -12.31 -1.83
C ASP A 114 -3.12 -10.84 -1.37
N VAL A 115 -2.08 -10.07 -1.73
CA VAL A 115 -1.94 -8.66 -1.35
C VAL A 115 -2.06 -7.78 -2.59
N ALA A 116 -3.03 -6.86 -2.58
CA ALA A 116 -3.21 -5.84 -3.61
C ALA A 116 -2.42 -4.58 -3.26
N THR A 117 -1.63 -4.09 -4.21
CA THR A 117 -0.77 -2.93 -4.05
C THR A 117 -0.50 -2.27 -5.41
N THR A 118 0.61 -1.55 -5.57
CA THR A 118 1.04 -0.91 -6.81
C THR A 118 2.23 -1.62 -7.44
N ASP A 119 2.32 -1.55 -8.76
CA ASP A 119 3.45 -2.04 -9.54
C ASP A 119 4.80 -1.42 -9.11
N MET A 120 4.79 -0.18 -8.62
CA MET A 120 5.96 0.49 -8.05
C MET A 120 6.66 -0.35 -6.98
N PHE A 121 5.92 -0.98 -6.07
CA PHE A 121 6.52 -1.87 -5.07
C PHE A 121 7.00 -3.19 -5.65
N ALA A 122 6.35 -3.68 -6.72
CA ALA A 122 6.72 -4.92 -7.39
C ALA A 122 7.96 -4.79 -8.28
N ILE A 123 8.25 -3.57 -8.75
CA ILE A 123 9.38 -3.24 -9.63
C ILE A 123 10.55 -2.65 -8.82
N GLY A 124 10.27 -1.74 -7.88
CA GLY A 124 11.29 -1.08 -7.07
C GLY A 124 11.83 -1.94 -5.92
N HIS A 125 12.98 -1.54 -5.39
CA HIS A 125 13.68 -2.23 -4.29
C HIS A 125 13.25 -1.75 -2.90
N PHE A 126 12.00 -1.26 -2.75
CA PHE A 126 11.49 -0.75 -1.48
C PHE A 126 11.24 -1.86 -0.46
N TYR A 127 10.63 -2.94 -0.96
CA TYR A 127 10.27 -4.11 -0.20
C TYR A 127 10.78 -5.35 -0.95
N PRO A 128 11.97 -5.86 -0.62
CA PRO A 128 12.60 -6.98 -1.35
C PRO A 128 11.70 -8.22 -1.48
N GLN A 129 10.82 -8.44 -0.50
CA GLN A 129 9.85 -9.52 -0.47
C GLN A 129 8.81 -9.38 -1.59
N ILE A 130 8.29 -8.17 -1.83
CA ILE A 130 7.37 -7.90 -2.95
C ILE A 130 8.11 -8.05 -4.27
N GLN A 131 9.34 -7.53 -4.35
CA GLN A 131 10.12 -7.61 -5.59
C GLN A 131 10.52 -9.05 -5.95
N ARG A 132 10.81 -9.91 -4.99
CA ARG A 132 11.18 -11.32 -5.26
C ARG A 132 9.99 -12.27 -5.34
N ALA A 133 8.77 -11.81 -5.05
CA ALA A 133 7.58 -12.64 -5.07
C ALA A 133 7.43 -13.36 -6.43
N ALA A 134 7.26 -14.68 -6.40
CA ALA A 134 7.21 -15.49 -7.61
C ALA A 134 5.90 -15.27 -8.40
N GLU A 135 4.79 -15.03 -7.70
CA GLU A 135 3.49 -14.79 -8.30
C GLU A 135 3.09 -13.32 -8.19
N LYS A 136 3.08 -12.65 -9.34
CA LYS A 136 2.66 -11.24 -9.49
C LYS A 136 1.67 -11.13 -10.64
N THR A 137 0.65 -10.31 -10.46
CA THR A 137 -0.32 -9.96 -11.50
C THR A 137 -0.39 -8.45 -11.60
N TYR A 138 -0.05 -7.91 -12.77
CA TYR A 138 -0.17 -6.49 -13.07
C TYR A 138 -1.50 -6.24 -13.77
N TYR A 139 -2.26 -5.25 -13.29
CA TYR A 139 -3.53 -4.85 -13.91
C TYR A 139 -3.28 -3.61 -14.76
N MET A 140 -3.21 -3.82 -16.06
CA MET A 140 -2.97 -2.78 -17.06
C MET A 140 -4.09 -2.84 -18.13
N PRO A 141 -4.46 -1.70 -18.73
CA PRO A 141 -3.81 -0.39 -18.65
C PRO A 141 -4.30 0.54 -17.53
N GLU A 142 -5.15 0.08 -16.61
CA GLU A 142 -5.78 0.92 -15.59
C GLU A 142 -4.77 1.46 -14.57
N PHE A 143 -4.81 2.76 -14.30
CA PHE A 143 -4.05 3.38 -13.22
C PHE A 143 -4.87 3.47 -11.92
N LEU A 144 -4.21 3.73 -10.80
CA LEU A 144 -4.89 3.97 -9.51
C LEU A 144 -6.00 5.02 -9.62
N ARG A 145 -5.76 6.12 -10.34
CA ARG A 145 -6.77 7.16 -10.56
C ARG A 145 -8.02 6.66 -11.31
N ASP A 146 -7.88 5.66 -12.18
CA ASP A 146 -9.01 5.05 -12.88
C ASP A 146 -9.83 4.18 -11.92
N LEU A 147 -9.17 3.46 -11.01
CA LEU A 147 -9.85 2.73 -9.93
C LEU A 147 -10.59 3.67 -8.97
N LEU A 148 -10.00 4.82 -8.62
CA LEU A 148 -10.66 5.84 -7.81
C LEU A 148 -11.93 6.34 -8.51
N ALA A 149 -11.84 6.63 -9.82
CA ALA A 149 -12.99 7.06 -10.61
C ALA A 149 -14.10 6.01 -10.62
N TRP A 150 -13.76 4.74 -10.84
CA TRP A 150 -14.71 3.63 -10.79
C TRP A 150 -15.36 3.48 -9.41
N LYS A 151 -14.59 3.63 -8.33
CA LYS A 151 -15.11 3.45 -6.97
C LYS A 151 -16.04 4.59 -6.52
N LEU A 152 -15.72 5.83 -6.89
CA LEU A 152 -16.52 7.01 -6.56
C LEU A 152 -17.81 7.13 -7.37
N ALA A 153 -17.93 6.35 -8.46
CA ALA A 153 -19.13 6.29 -9.29
C ALA A 153 -20.17 5.25 -8.82
N GLN A 154 -19.89 4.52 -7.72
CA GLN A 154 -20.78 3.51 -7.15
C GLN A 154 -21.79 4.09 -6.16
#